data_AF-A0A3M8EBR8-F1
#
_entry.id   AF-A0A3M8EBR8-F1
#
_cell.length_a   1.000
_cell.length_b   1.000
_cell.length_c   1.000
_cell.angle_alpha   90.00
_cell.angle_beta   90.00
_cell.angle_gamma   90.00
#
_symmetry.space_group_name_H-M   'P 1'
#
loop_
_entity.id
_entity.type
_entity.pdbx_description
1 polymer ?
#
loop_
_entity_poly.entity_id
_entity_poly.type
_entity_poly.pdbx_seq_one_letter_code
_entity_poly.pdbx_strand_id
1 'polypeptide(L)'
;MNNLRLITAFTICGLLISFSSSAQKINVKSGIEVLKETNFKILQGKRVGLITNPTGVDNNLKSTIDILYEAPNVQLVALYGPEHGVRGDVHAGDKIESFTDPNTGAPVHSLYGATRKPTQEMLEGVDVLVYDIQDIGCRSYTYISTMYLAMQAAAENNIEFVVLDRPNPLGGLKVEGNLVEEGFFSFVSQLRIPYLYGLTCGELAEMIIGEKMIPHPCKLTVVKMKKWRRKMNFEDTGLPWVPTSPHIPFAHSAYFYPVSGIMGELGYMSIGVGYTLPFEMFAAEWINAEEFARALNAKRLPGVTFRPIHLKPYYSVGQGSNFQGVQIYLTGFRQARLSDIQFHVMEVAAQLYPDKKVFDHASENRFDMFDKVSGSDFIRLEFSKNHRFAEIQSYWTKDEEAFRKLSKKYYLYR
;
A
#
# COMPACT_ATOMS: atom_id res chain seq x y z
N MET A 1 20.07 -35.70 78.93
CA MET A 1 19.41 -36.55 77.90
C MET A 1 19.16 -35.70 76.67
N ASN A 2 19.43 -36.29 75.50
CA ASN A 2 19.67 -35.69 74.19
C ASN A 2 18.55 -34.82 73.58
N ASN A 3 18.95 -34.15 72.48
CA ASN A 3 18.18 -33.68 71.30
C ASN A 3 17.77 -32.20 71.33
N LEU A 4 17.89 -31.39 70.27
CA LEU A 4 18.44 -31.53 68.91
C LEU A 4 18.53 -30.10 68.32
N ARG A 5 19.50 -29.86 67.45
CA ARG A 5 19.71 -28.62 66.67
C ARG A 5 18.53 -28.32 65.74
N LEU A 6 18.29 -27.04 65.43
CA LEU A 6 17.93 -26.62 64.05
C LEU A 6 18.34 -25.15 63.84
N ILE A 7 19.33 -24.95 62.96
CA ILE A 7 19.76 -23.65 62.45
C ILE A 7 18.89 -23.36 61.22
N THR A 8 18.13 -22.27 61.26
CA THR A 8 17.31 -21.80 60.14
C THR A 8 18.19 -21.10 59.11
N ALA A 9 18.51 -21.78 58.01
CA ALA A 9 19.09 -21.16 56.82
C ALA A 9 17.95 -20.72 55.89
N PHE A 10 17.78 -19.42 55.72
CA PHE A 10 16.91 -18.84 54.70
C PHE A 10 17.62 -18.94 53.34
N THR A 11 17.24 -19.91 52.52
CA THR A 11 17.66 -19.97 51.11
C THR A 11 16.64 -19.22 50.26
N ILE A 12 16.99 -18.01 49.82
CA ILE A 12 16.26 -17.26 48.80
C ILE A 12 16.55 -17.94 47.45
N CYS A 13 15.65 -18.78 46.97
CA CYS A 13 15.63 -19.23 45.58
C CYS A 13 15.06 -18.12 44.70
N GLY A 14 15.94 -17.28 44.15
CA GLY A 14 15.58 -16.36 43.07
C GLY A 14 15.32 -17.12 41.78
N LEU A 15 14.05 -17.25 41.38
CA LEU A 15 13.66 -17.65 40.04
C LEU A 15 13.95 -16.49 39.08
N LEU A 16 15.11 -16.55 38.43
CA LEU A 16 15.41 -15.74 37.25
C LEU A 16 14.54 -16.26 36.10
N ILE A 17 13.34 -15.72 35.95
CA ILE A 17 12.55 -15.86 34.73
C ILE A 17 13.25 -14.99 33.68
N SER A 18 14.13 -15.59 32.90
CA SER A 18 14.68 -14.96 31.70
C SER A 18 13.53 -14.78 30.71
N PHE A 19 12.98 -13.57 30.64
CA PHE A 19 12.15 -13.15 29.52
C PHE A 19 13.05 -13.10 28.28
N SER A 20 13.15 -14.22 27.56
CA SER A 20 13.69 -14.22 26.22
C SER A 20 12.70 -13.45 25.34
N SER A 21 12.94 -12.16 25.12
CA SER A 21 12.27 -11.45 24.03
C SER A 21 12.74 -12.11 22.73
N SER A 22 11.88 -12.94 22.12
CA SER A 22 12.18 -13.46 20.79
C SER A 22 12.07 -12.28 19.83
N ALA A 23 13.19 -11.69 19.45
CA ALA A 23 13.23 -10.76 18.33
C ALA A 23 12.58 -11.44 17.12
N GLN A 24 11.66 -10.74 16.45
CA GLN A 24 10.98 -11.27 15.26
C GLN A 24 12.04 -11.64 14.23
N LYS A 25 12.06 -12.92 13.83
CA LYS A 25 13.06 -13.42 12.89
C LYS A 25 12.76 -12.92 11.48
N ILE A 26 13.64 -12.10 10.93
CA ILE A 26 13.57 -11.66 9.53
C ILE A 26 13.85 -12.86 8.60
N ASN A 27 12.88 -13.17 7.73
CA ASN A 27 12.90 -14.34 6.84
C ASN A 27 13.24 -13.98 5.38
N VAL A 28 13.11 -12.70 5.01
CA VAL A 28 13.31 -12.18 3.65
C VAL A 28 14.47 -11.19 3.63
N LYS A 29 15.25 -11.18 2.54
CA LYS A 29 16.18 -10.07 2.26
C LYS A 29 15.56 -9.20 1.18
N SER A 30 15.25 -7.95 1.53
CA SER A 30 14.74 -6.93 0.61
C SER A 30 15.79 -6.56 -0.46
N GLY A 31 15.40 -5.81 -1.48
CA GLY A 31 16.31 -5.33 -2.52
C GLY A 31 17.51 -4.57 -1.95
N ILE A 32 17.31 -3.71 -0.93
CA ILE A 32 18.41 -2.98 -0.27
C ILE A 32 19.37 -3.91 0.48
N GLU A 33 18.89 -4.96 1.13
CA GLU A 33 19.76 -5.97 1.76
C GLU A 33 20.60 -6.71 0.72
N VAL A 34 20.00 -7.07 -0.41
CA VAL A 34 20.72 -7.73 -1.51
C VAL A 34 21.72 -6.79 -2.17
N LEU A 35 21.37 -5.51 -2.34
CA LEU A 35 22.28 -4.50 -2.89
C LEU A 35 23.53 -4.34 -2.01
N LYS A 36 23.36 -4.24 -0.68
CA LYS A 36 24.46 -4.21 0.29
C LYS A 36 25.37 -5.44 0.18
N GLU A 37 24.78 -6.63 0.07
CA GLU A 37 25.56 -7.89 -0.08
C GLU A 37 26.42 -7.91 -1.35
N THR A 38 25.97 -7.25 -2.41
CA THR A 38 26.73 -7.12 -3.66
C THR A 38 27.72 -5.96 -3.64
N ASN A 39 27.93 -5.32 -2.48
CA ASN A 39 28.76 -4.13 -2.31
C ASN A 39 28.40 -3.01 -3.32
N PHE A 40 27.09 -2.83 -3.55
CA PHE A 40 26.54 -1.81 -4.46
C PHE A 40 27.10 -1.87 -5.89
N LYS A 41 27.58 -3.04 -6.35
CA LYS A 41 28.33 -3.19 -7.61
C LYS A 41 27.64 -2.56 -8.83
N ILE A 42 26.31 -2.67 -8.92
CA ILE A 42 25.53 -2.14 -10.05
C ILE A 42 25.49 -0.60 -10.11
N LEU A 43 25.85 0.08 -9.02
CA LEU A 43 25.84 1.55 -8.89
C LEU A 43 27.24 2.16 -9.01
N GLN A 44 28.31 1.35 -9.05
CA GLN A 44 29.68 1.85 -9.10
C GLN A 44 29.93 2.67 -10.38
N GLY A 45 30.56 3.83 -10.19
CA GLY A 45 30.89 4.75 -11.30
C GLY A 45 29.71 5.50 -11.89
N LYS A 46 28.54 5.47 -11.24
CA LYS A 46 27.32 6.17 -11.67
C LYS A 46 26.91 7.22 -10.66
N ARG A 47 26.37 8.33 -11.15
CA ARG A 47 25.68 9.34 -10.34
C ARG A 47 24.25 8.87 -10.07
N VAL A 48 23.96 8.61 -8.81
CA VAL A 48 22.72 7.97 -8.36
C VAL A 48 21.71 9.02 -7.94
N GLY A 49 20.55 8.98 -8.58
CA GLY A 49 19.33 9.61 -8.08
C GLY A 49 18.48 8.57 -7.34
N LEU A 50 17.97 8.90 -6.15
CA LEU A 50 17.18 7.96 -5.34
C LEU A 50 15.73 8.44 -5.16
N ILE A 51 14.79 7.64 -5.66
CA ILE A 51 13.36 7.78 -5.43
C ILE A 51 13.00 6.96 -4.20
N THR A 52 12.67 7.63 -3.10
CA THR A 52 12.42 6.97 -1.82
C THR A 52 11.54 7.80 -0.89
N ASN A 53 11.18 7.21 0.24
CA ASN A 53 10.45 7.82 1.34
C ASN A 53 10.88 7.11 2.67
N PRO A 54 10.25 7.38 3.83
CA PRO A 54 10.62 6.73 5.09
C PRO A 54 10.59 5.20 5.09
N THR A 55 9.88 4.56 4.17
CA THR A 55 9.80 3.11 4.06
C THR A 55 11.04 2.48 3.41
N GLY A 56 11.85 3.29 2.72
CA GLY A 56 13.13 2.92 2.14
C GLY A 56 14.19 2.72 3.22
N VAL A 57 14.08 1.61 3.95
CA VAL A 57 14.99 1.24 5.03
C VAL A 57 15.47 -0.21 4.91
N ASP A 58 16.61 -0.49 5.54
CA ASP A 58 17.16 -1.84 5.72
C ASP A 58 16.60 -2.56 6.96
N ASN A 59 17.12 -3.76 7.25
CA ASN A 59 16.67 -4.56 8.40
C ASN A 59 16.87 -3.89 9.77
N ASN A 60 17.74 -2.87 9.86
CA ASN A 60 18.03 -2.11 11.07
C ASN A 60 17.32 -0.76 11.09
N LEU A 61 16.34 -0.54 10.20
CA LEU A 61 15.63 0.73 10.04
C LEU A 61 16.53 1.88 9.59
N LYS A 62 17.71 1.60 9.04
CA LYS A 62 18.56 2.64 8.45
C LYS A 62 18.05 3.00 7.06
N SER A 63 17.88 4.30 6.79
CA SER A 63 17.39 4.78 5.49
C SER A 63 18.34 4.41 4.36
N THR A 64 17.78 4.02 3.22
CA THR A 64 18.52 3.82 1.96
C THR A 64 19.26 5.08 1.53
N ILE A 65 18.76 6.27 1.89
CA ILE A 65 19.47 7.54 1.68
C ILE A 65 20.84 7.50 2.35
N ASP A 66 20.87 7.22 3.65
CA ASP A 66 22.08 7.25 4.46
C ASP A 66 23.00 6.07 4.08
N ILE A 67 22.43 4.90 3.74
CA ILE A 67 23.19 3.74 3.28
C ILE A 67 23.93 4.04 1.97
N LEU A 68 23.27 4.67 1.00
CA LEU A 68 23.90 4.99 -0.29
C LEU A 68 24.87 6.17 -0.17
N TYR A 69 24.58 7.14 0.70
CA TYR A 69 25.47 8.27 0.98
C TYR A 69 26.78 7.85 1.65
N GLU A 70 26.72 6.94 2.62
CA GLU A 70 27.89 6.47 3.36
C GLU A 70 28.72 5.42 2.58
N ALA A 71 28.17 4.81 1.54
CA ALA A 71 28.87 3.81 0.74
C ALA A 71 29.96 4.49 -0.11
N PRO A 72 31.27 4.23 0.12
CA PRO A 72 32.35 4.99 -0.52
C PRO A 72 32.44 4.77 -2.04
N ASN A 73 31.78 3.75 -2.57
CA ASN A 73 31.75 3.39 -3.99
C ASN A 73 30.42 3.77 -4.68
N VAL A 74 29.60 4.60 -4.03
CA VAL A 74 28.34 5.13 -4.55
C VAL A 74 28.38 6.66 -4.51
N GLN A 75 27.92 7.30 -5.58
CA GLN A 75 27.82 8.75 -5.64
C GLN A 75 26.34 9.15 -5.67
N LEU A 76 25.75 9.39 -4.49
CA LEU A 76 24.39 9.90 -4.37
C LEU A 76 24.35 11.40 -4.72
N VAL A 77 23.62 11.78 -5.76
CA VAL A 77 23.61 13.17 -6.28
C VAL A 77 22.24 13.85 -6.20
N ALA A 78 21.15 13.10 -6.05
CA ALA A 78 19.81 13.65 -5.98
C ALA A 78 18.84 12.72 -5.26
N LEU A 79 17.82 13.30 -4.62
CA LEU A 79 16.73 12.61 -3.95
C LEU A 79 15.40 13.03 -4.56
N TYR A 80 14.46 12.09 -4.66
CA TYR A 80 13.13 12.32 -5.24
C TYR A 80 12.06 11.78 -4.30
N GLY A 81 11.23 12.68 -3.77
CA GLY A 81 10.16 12.35 -2.84
C GLY A 81 8.83 12.16 -3.56
N PRO A 82 8.10 11.05 -3.34
CA PRO A 82 6.74 10.87 -3.84
C PRO A 82 5.73 11.68 -3.00
N GLU A 83 4.46 11.30 -3.07
CA GLU A 83 3.45 11.71 -2.10
C GLU A 83 3.94 11.47 -0.65
N HIS A 84 3.78 12.49 0.22
CA HIS A 84 4.32 12.58 1.59
C HIS A 84 5.81 12.92 1.74
N GLY A 85 6.55 13.10 0.64
CA GLY A 85 7.94 13.55 0.65
C GLY A 85 8.98 12.48 1.01
N VAL A 86 10.26 12.86 0.94
CA VAL A 86 11.40 11.95 1.17
C VAL A 86 11.54 11.54 2.64
N ARG A 87 11.31 12.48 3.57
CA ARG A 87 11.47 12.24 5.02
C ARG A 87 10.13 12.05 5.76
N GLY A 88 9.00 12.04 5.02
CA GLY A 88 7.66 11.78 5.59
C GLY A 88 7.10 12.90 6.46
N ASP A 89 7.69 14.08 6.37
CA ASP A 89 7.41 15.27 7.17
C ASP A 89 6.31 16.17 6.57
N VAL A 90 5.57 15.67 5.57
CA VAL A 90 4.57 16.44 4.83
C VAL A 90 3.23 15.71 4.71
N HIS A 91 2.11 16.44 4.87
CA HIS A 91 0.77 15.88 4.69
C HIS A 91 0.45 15.55 3.23
N ALA A 92 -0.45 14.59 2.99
CA ALA A 92 -0.98 14.33 1.66
C ALA A 92 -1.69 15.58 1.11
N GLY A 93 -1.43 15.92 -0.15
CA GLY A 93 -2.02 17.09 -0.80
C GLY A 93 -1.23 18.39 -0.67
N ASP A 94 -0.25 18.47 0.23
CA ASP A 94 0.56 19.67 0.41
C ASP A 94 1.59 19.85 -0.71
N LYS A 95 1.91 21.11 -1.02
CA LYS A 95 3.01 21.44 -1.94
C LYS A 95 4.34 21.23 -1.22
N ILE A 96 5.21 20.42 -1.83
CA ILE A 96 6.59 20.24 -1.38
C ILE A 96 7.48 21.03 -2.33
N GLU A 97 8.15 22.06 -1.81
CA GLU A 97 9.21 22.75 -2.55
C GLU A 97 10.50 21.90 -2.55
N SER A 98 11.33 22.08 -3.57
CA SER A 98 12.64 21.42 -3.60
C SER A 98 13.55 22.05 -2.56
N PHE A 99 14.32 21.22 -1.85
CA PHE A 99 15.23 21.66 -0.78
C PHE A 99 16.53 20.85 -0.80
N THR A 100 17.51 21.23 0.02
CA THR A 100 18.74 20.45 0.18
C THR A 100 18.63 19.58 1.42
N ASP A 101 18.80 18.26 1.28
CA ASP A 101 18.77 17.35 2.43
C ASP A 101 19.94 17.68 3.38
N PRO A 102 19.66 17.99 4.66
CA PRO A 102 20.68 18.52 5.57
C PRO A 102 21.76 17.50 5.96
N ASN A 103 21.46 16.19 5.86
CA ASN A 103 22.38 15.13 6.24
C ASN A 103 23.36 14.78 5.11
N THR A 104 22.88 14.83 3.86
CA THR A 104 23.66 14.39 2.69
C THR A 104 24.15 15.54 1.82
N GLY A 105 23.51 16.72 1.91
CA GLY A 105 23.75 17.84 1.01
C GLY A 105 23.16 17.65 -0.39
N ALA A 106 22.43 16.56 -0.66
CA ALA A 106 21.82 16.28 -1.95
C ALA A 106 20.56 17.15 -2.17
N PRO A 107 20.31 17.66 -3.39
CA PRO A 107 19.03 18.26 -3.74
C PRO A 107 17.90 17.22 -3.64
N VAL A 108 16.77 17.66 -3.10
CA VAL A 108 15.53 16.91 -2.94
C VAL A 108 14.48 17.51 -3.86
N HIS A 109 13.96 16.71 -4.78
CA HIS A 109 12.90 17.07 -5.71
C HIS A 109 11.57 16.43 -5.31
N SER A 110 10.49 17.20 -5.40
CA SER A 110 9.13 16.68 -5.21
C SER A 110 8.60 16.07 -6.51
N LEU A 111 8.12 14.83 -6.42
CA LEU A 111 7.39 14.12 -7.47
C LEU A 111 5.88 14.06 -7.17
N TYR A 112 5.34 15.14 -6.60
CA TYR A 112 3.93 15.29 -6.28
C TYR A 112 3.36 16.66 -6.68
N GLY A 113 2.04 16.78 -6.71
CA GLY A 113 1.36 18.02 -7.11
C GLY A 113 1.54 18.35 -8.59
N ALA A 114 2.14 19.50 -8.88
CA ALA A 114 2.36 19.98 -10.26
C ALA A 114 3.39 19.15 -11.03
N THR A 115 4.33 18.51 -10.33
CA THR A 115 5.41 17.74 -10.95
C THR A 115 5.38 16.31 -10.42
N ARG A 116 4.74 15.40 -11.16
CA ARG A 116 4.65 13.97 -10.78
C ARG A 116 5.62 13.06 -11.54
N LYS A 117 6.12 13.56 -12.68
CA LYS A 117 7.13 12.95 -13.52
C LYS A 117 8.40 13.79 -13.37
N PRO A 118 9.58 13.20 -13.10
CA PRO A 118 10.84 13.94 -13.09
C PRO A 118 11.01 14.72 -14.39
N THR A 119 11.36 16.00 -14.30
CA THR A 119 11.68 16.80 -15.48
C THR A 119 13.11 16.53 -15.94
N GLN A 120 13.46 16.96 -17.15
CA GLN A 120 14.82 16.81 -17.66
C GLN A 120 15.84 17.52 -16.76
N GLU A 121 15.51 18.70 -16.25
CA GLU A 121 16.36 19.50 -15.35
C GLU A 121 16.59 18.76 -14.03
N MET A 122 15.55 18.12 -13.49
CA MET A 122 15.68 17.30 -12.27
C MET A 122 16.56 16.06 -12.47
N LEU A 123 16.76 15.63 -13.71
CA LEU A 123 17.57 14.47 -14.08
C LEU A 123 18.98 14.86 -14.54
N GLU A 124 19.30 16.16 -14.60
CA GLU A 124 20.62 16.62 -14.97
C GLU A 124 21.67 16.07 -14.02
N GLY A 125 22.65 15.39 -14.61
CA GLY A 125 23.74 14.80 -13.87
C GLY A 125 23.40 13.51 -13.12
N VAL A 126 22.27 12.87 -13.42
CA VAL A 126 21.92 11.52 -12.94
C VAL A 126 22.18 10.50 -14.04
N ASP A 127 22.88 9.41 -13.72
CA ASP A 127 23.15 8.30 -14.65
C ASP A 127 22.22 7.10 -14.38
N VAL A 128 21.74 6.96 -13.14
CA VAL A 128 20.82 5.91 -12.71
C VAL A 128 19.83 6.43 -11.68
N LEU A 129 18.53 6.15 -11.89
CA LEU A 129 17.50 6.29 -10.87
C LEU A 129 17.32 4.97 -10.14
N VAL A 130 17.39 5.01 -8.80
CA VAL A 130 17.10 3.89 -7.92
C VAL A 130 15.73 4.12 -7.27
N TYR A 131 14.85 3.14 -7.31
CA TYR A 131 13.55 3.16 -6.65
C TYR A 131 13.58 2.21 -5.44
N ASP A 132 13.31 2.74 -4.25
CA ASP A 132 13.18 1.96 -3.01
C ASP A 132 12.07 2.51 -2.11
N ILE A 133 10.85 2.01 -2.33
CA ILE A 133 9.63 2.38 -1.61
C ILE A 133 8.78 1.13 -1.38
N GLN A 134 8.24 0.97 -0.17
CA GLN A 134 7.22 -0.04 0.16
C GLN A 134 5.84 0.45 -0.30
N ASP A 135 5.25 -0.23 -1.28
CA ASP A 135 3.84 -0.04 -1.67
C ASP A 135 2.91 -1.02 -0.94
N ILE A 136 1.60 -0.98 -1.25
CA ILE A 136 0.58 -1.80 -0.56
C ILE A 136 -0.12 -2.84 -1.45
N GLY A 137 0.33 -3.03 -2.70
CA GLY A 137 -0.28 -4.01 -3.62
C GLY A 137 -1.62 -3.59 -4.22
N CYS A 138 -1.98 -2.31 -4.11
CA CYS A 138 -3.23 -1.74 -4.61
C CYS A 138 -2.99 -0.62 -5.62
N ARG A 139 -3.74 -0.62 -6.73
CA ARG A 139 -3.53 0.24 -7.91
C ARG A 139 -3.64 1.73 -7.61
N SER A 140 -4.55 2.12 -6.71
CA SER A 140 -4.77 3.52 -6.34
C SER A 140 -3.73 4.07 -5.36
N TYR A 141 -2.80 3.22 -4.90
CA TYR A 141 -1.69 3.67 -4.08
C TYR A 141 -0.55 4.20 -4.95
N THR A 142 -0.38 5.52 -4.96
CA THR A 142 0.28 6.28 -6.04
C THR A 142 1.79 6.05 -6.20
N TYR A 143 2.44 5.34 -5.29
CA TYR A 143 3.87 5.04 -5.39
C TYR A 143 4.26 4.25 -6.63
N ILE A 144 3.38 3.37 -7.12
CA ILE A 144 3.59 2.66 -8.39
C ILE A 144 3.37 3.58 -9.60
N SER A 145 2.52 4.60 -9.47
CA SER A 145 2.34 5.64 -10.49
C SER A 145 3.58 6.54 -10.57
N THR A 146 4.18 6.91 -9.43
CA THR A 146 5.49 7.58 -9.38
C THR A 146 6.56 6.72 -10.05
N MET A 147 6.62 5.41 -9.74
CA MET A 147 7.56 4.50 -10.40
C MET A 147 7.36 4.48 -11.92
N TYR A 148 6.12 4.34 -12.40
CA TYR A 148 5.80 4.35 -13.83
C TYR A 148 6.26 5.64 -14.53
N LEU A 149 5.93 6.81 -13.97
CA LEU A 149 6.31 8.10 -14.55
C LEU A 149 7.83 8.32 -14.52
N ALA A 150 8.50 7.89 -13.45
CA ALA A 150 9.95 7.97 -13.36
C ALA A 150 10.66 7.02 -14.32
N MET A 151 10.16 5.80 -14.52
CA MET A 151 10.65 4.87 -15.55
C MET A 151 10.50 5.48 -16.95
N GLN A 152 9.37 6.14 -17.23
CA GLN A 152 9.15 6.85 -18.48
C GLN A 152 10.16 7.98 -18.66
N ALA A 153 10.36 8.83 -17.64
CA ALA A 153 11.33 9.93 -17.69
C ALA A 153 12.77 9.42 -17.87
N ALA A 154 13.13 8.32 -17.20
CA ALA A 154 14.43 7.70 -17.34
C ALA A 154 14.66 7.18 -18.78
N ALA A 155 13.65 6.53 -19.36
CA ALA A 155 13.72 6.03 -20.73
C ALA A 155 13.88 7.17 -21.76
N GLU A 156 13.17 8.28 -21.58
CA GLU A 156 13.26 9.46 -22.45
C GLU A 156 14.63 10.15 -22.38
N ASN A 157 15.35 10.01 -21.26
CA ASN A 157 16.64 10.66 -21.00
C ASN A 157 17.83 9.69 -21.05
N ASN A 158 17.64 8.45 -21.49
CA ASN A 158 18.67 7.40 -21.51
C ASN A 158 19.32 7.13 -20.13
N ILE A 159 18.55 7.27 -19.06
CA ILE A 159 18.97 7.00 -17.69
C ILE A 159 18.61 5.55 -17.33
N GLU A 160 19.52 4.86 -16.64
CA GLU A 160 19.24 3.52 -16.12
C GLU A 160 18.21 3.58 -14.99
N PHE A 161 17.38 2.55 -14.86
CA PHE A 161 16.41 2.46 -13.77
C PHE A 161 16.63 1.18 -12.97
N VAL A 162 16.79 1.32 -11.65
CA VAL A 162 17.05 0.22 -10.73
C VAL A 162 15.90 0.15 -9.73
N VAL A 163 15.25 -1.01 -9.60
CA VAL A 163 14.25 -1.25 -8.55
C VAL A 163 14.86 -2.10 -7.46
N LEU A 164 14.89 -1.59 -6.23
CA LEU A 164 15.18 -2.38 -5.04
C LEU A 164 13.87 -3.05 -4.60
N ASP A 165 13.70 -4.30 -4.98
CA ASP A 165 12.39 -4.94 -4.89
C ASP A 165 11.95 -5.15 -3.42
N ARG A 166 10.64 -5.03 -3.17
CA ARG A 166 10.02 -5.13 -1.85
C ARG A 166 8.81 -6.07 -1.85
N PRO A 167 8.45 -6.67 -0.70
CA PRO A 167 7.28 -7.52 -0.61
C PRO A 167 6.01 -6.80 -1.01
N ASN A 168 5.13 -7.44 -1.78
CA ASN A 168 3.73 -7.03 -1.82
C ASN A 168 3.08 -7.48 -0.49
N PRO A 169 2.55 -6.56 0.35
CA PRO A 169 2.06 -6.92 1.68
C PRO A 169 0.80 -7.80 1.65
N LEU A 170 0.04 -7.77 0.54
CA LEU A 170 -1.12 -8.63 0.29
C LEU A 170 -0.74 -10.01 -0.27
N GLY A 171 0.55 -10.27 -0.44
CA GLY A 171 1.10 -11.42 -1.13
C GLY A 171 0.95 -11.33 -2.65
N GLY A 172 1.53 -12.31 -3.34
CA GLY A 172 1.53 -12.39 -4.81
C GLY A 172 0.38 -13.22 -5.39
N LEU A 173 -0.71 -13.46 -4.66
CA LEU A 173 -1.77 -14.36 -5.12
C LEU A 173 -3.12 -13.69 -5.33
N LYS A 174 -3.40 -12.55 -4.69
CA LYS A 174 -4.67 -11.84 -4.91
C LYS A 174 -4.58 -11.01 -6.19
N VAL A 175 -5.57 -11.20 -7.06
CA VAL A 175 -5.82 -10.35 -8.23
C VAL A 175 -7.31 -10.07 -8.22
N GLU A 176 -7.70 -8.81 -8.08
CA GLU A 176 -9.09 -8.39 -7.94
C GLU A 176 -9.35 -7.09 -8.72
N GLY A 177 -10.51 -6.99 -9.38
CA GLY A 177 -10.95 -5.79 -10.08
C GLY A 177 -10.61 -5.74 -11.58
N ASN A 178 -11.34 -4.93 -12.34
CA ASN A 178 -11.11 -4.74 -13.77
C ASN A 178 -9.82 -3.95 -14.05
N LEU A 179 -9.31 -4.08 -15.27
CA LEU A 179 -8.24 -3.20 -15.77
C LEU A 179 -8.76 -1.77 -15.90
N VAL A 180 -7.84 -0.80 -15.81
CA VAL A 180 -8.14 0.60 -16.14
C VAL A 180 -8.46 0.73 -17.62
N GLU A 181 -9.51 1.48 -17.93
CA GLU A 181 -9.96 1.77 -19.29
C GLU A 181 -9.47 3.14 -19.78
N GLU A 182 -9.47 3.31 -21.10
CA GLU A 182 -9.21 4.61 -21.71
C GLU A 182 -10.20 5.66 -21.16
N GLY A 183 -9.72 6.87 -20.94
CA GLY A 183 -10.47 7.92 -20.23
C GLY A 183 -10.34 7.87 -18.70
N PHE A 184 -9.97 6.73 -18.11
CA PHE A 184 -9.83 6.57 -16.66
C PHE A 184 -8.38 6.47 -16.17
N PHE A 185 -7.39 6.57 -17.07
CA PHE A 185 -6.00 6.71 -16.68
C PHE A 185 -5.77 8.04 -15.95
N SER A 186 -5.23 7.95 -14.74
CA SER A 186 -4.88 9.10 -13.90
C SER A 186 -3.76 8.72 -12.94
N PHE A 187 -3.31 9.63 -12.08
CA PHE A 187 -2.27 9.31 -11.11
C PHE A 187 -2.69 8.24 -10.07
N VAL A 188 -3.98 8.04 -9.83
CA VAL A 188 -4.53 6.96 -8.97
C VAL A 188 -4.93 5.71 -9.76
N SER A 189 -4.64 5.68 -11.05
CA SER A 189 -5.04 4.62 -11.99
C SER A 189 -4.11 4.60 -13.20
N GLN A 190 -2.80 4.75 -12.94
CA GLN A 190 -1.81 5.08 -13.97
C GLN A 190 -1.52 3.92 -14.93
N LEU A 191 -1.81 2.71 -14.48
CA LEU A 191 -1.41 1.45 -15.10
C LEU A 191 -2.64 0.64 -15.47
N ARG A 192 -2.60 -0.01 -16.65
CA ARG A 192 -3.64 -0.95 -17.11
C ARG A 192 -3.49 -2.30 -16.40
N ILE A 193 -3.75 -2.29 -15.10
CA ILE A 193 -3.68 -3.45 -14.19
C ILE A 193 -4.96 -3.53 -13.34
N PRO A 194 -5.28 -4.69 -12.75
CA PRO A 194 -6.38 -4.84 -11.79
C PRO A 194 -6.22 -3.95 -10.56
N TYR A 195 -7.28 -3.74 -9.78
CA TYR A 195 -7.23 -2.94 -8.57
C TYR A 195 -6.28 -3.53 -7.52
N LEU A 196 -6.37 -4.84 -7.27
CA LEU A 196 -5.31 -5.61 -6.62
C LEU A 196 -4.58 -6.39 -7.70
N TYR A 197 -3.29 -6.12 -7.91
CA TYR A 197 -2.56 -6.62 -9.07
C TYR A 197 -1.59 -7.78 -8.72
N GLY A 198 -1.34 -8.05 -7.44
CA GLY A 198 -0.65 -9.25 -6.99
C GLY A 198 0.80 -9.40 -7.49
N LEU A 199 1.50 -8.31 -7.77
CA LEU A 199 2.92 -8.29 -8.14
C LEU A 199 3.72 -7.54 -7.09
N THR A 200 5.02 -7.80 -6.99
CA THR A 200 5.94 -6.86 -6.33
C THR A 200 6.20 -5.65 -7.22
N CYS A 201 6.76 -4.56 -6.68
CA CYS A 201 7.13 -3.39 -7.48
C CYS A 201 8.16 -3.75 -8.58
N GLY A 202 9.10 -4.66 -8.31
CA GLY A 202 10.04 -5.18 -9.31
C GLY A 202 9.36 -6.01 -10.41
N GLU A 203 8.45 -6.93 -10.06
CA GLU A 203 7.66 -7.69 -11.04
C GLU A 203 6.78 -6.77 -11.90
N LEU A 204 6.22 -5.71 -11.31
CA LEU A 204 5.43 -4.70 -12.02
C LEU A 204 6.31 -3.88 -12.96
N ALA A 205 7.52 -3.49 -12.56
CA ALA A 205 8.46 -2.78 -13.45
C ALA A 205 8.85 -3.63 -14.67
N GLU A 206 9.13 -4.92 -14.49
CA GLU A 206 9.38 -5.87 -15.60
C GLU A 206 8.16 -5.96 -16.53
N MET A 207 6.95 -6.01 -15.98
CA MET A 207 5.71 -6.02 -16.76
C MET A 207 5.52 -4.72 -17.56
N ILE A 208 5.80 -3.55 -16.98
CA ILE A 208 5.70 -2.24 -17.64
C ILE A 208 6.55 -2.23 -18.92
N ILE A 209 7.76 -2.79 -18.86
CA ILE A 209 8.66 -2.88 -20.03
C ILE A 209 8.19 -3.96 -21.00
N GLY A 210 7.90 -5.17 -20.52
CA GLY A 210 7.55 -6.31 -21.36
C GLY A 210 6.24 -6.15 -22.13
N GLU A 211 5.24 -5.51 -21.52
CA GLU A 211 3.95 -5.19 -22.15
C GLU A 211 3.95 -3.82 -22.84
N LYS A 212 5.12 -3.17 -22.96
CA LYS A 212 5.31 -1.87 -23.64
C LYS A 212 4.33 -0.80 -23.15
N MET A 213 4.15 -0.72 -21.83
CA MET A 213 3.25 0.25 -21.21
C MET A 213 3.80 1.68 -21.24
N ILE A 214 5.12 1.84 -21.46
CA ILE A 214 5.78 3.14 -21.68
C ILE A 214 6.25 3.28 -23.14
N PRO A 215 6.33 4.51 -23.70
CA PRO A 215 6.65 4.71 -25.12
C PRO A 215 8.08 4.32 -25.51
N HIS A 216 9.04 4.46 -24.59
CA HIS A 216 10.46 4.20 -24.83
C HIS A 216 10.97 3.08 -23.92
N PRO A 217 11.83 2.17 -24.41
CA PRO A 217 12.38 1.12 -23.57
C PRO A 217 13.30 1.71 -22.49
N CYS A 218 13.01 1.43 -21.23
CA CYS A 218 13.86 1.79 -20.10
C CYS A 218 14.93 0.71 -19.88
N LYS A 219 16.19 1.09 -19.62
CA LYS A 219 17.23 0.15 -19.19
C LYS A 219 17.02 -0.22 -17.72
N LEU A 220 16.13 -1.19 -17.50
CA LEU A 220 15.70 -1.65 -16.18
C LEU A 220 16.67 -2.70 -15.59
N THR A 221 16.93 -2.61 -14.30
CA THR A 221 17.51 -3.69 -13.49
C THR A 221 16.71 -3.85 -12.20
N VAL A 222 16.20 -5.05 -11.92
CA VAL A 222 15.55 -5.36 -10.64
C VAL A 222 16.51 -6.07 -9.70
N VAL A 223 16.78 -5.48 -8.54
CA VAL A 223 17.51 -6.14 -7.45
C VAL A 223 16.52 -7.03 -6.70
N LYS A 224 16.45 -8.29 -7.13
CA LYS A 224 15.51 -9.29 -6.61
C LYS A 224 15.72 -9.54 -5.12
N MET A 225 14.61 -9.63 -4.39
CA MET A 225 14.61 -10.14 -3.02
C MET A 225 15.13 -11.56 -2.94
N LYS A 226 15.61 -11.96 -1.75
CA LYS A 226 15.86 -13.38 -1.43
C LYS A 226 14.81 -13.89 -0.45
N LYS A 227 14.35 -15.11 -0.68
CA LYS A 227 13.42 -15.90 0.16
C LYS A 227 11.96 -15.42 0.23
N TRP A 228 11.61 -14.27 -0.36
CA TRP A 228 10.19 -13.95 -0.53
C TRP A 228 9.50 -15.00 -1.40
N ARG A 229 8.23 -15.26 -1.08
CA ARG A 229 7.36 -16.22 -1.77
C ARG A 229 6.00 -15.58 -1.95
N ARG A 230 5.33 -15.90 -3.06
CA ARG A 230 4.02 -15.30 -3.40
C ARG A 230 2.95 -15.58 -2.35
N LYS A 231 3.10 -16.67 -1.58
CA LYS A 231 2.20 -17.04 -0.49
C LYS A 231 2.38 -16.23 0.79
N MET A 232 3.49 -15.51 0.95
CA MET A 232 3.77 -14.69 2.13
C MET A 232 2.93 -13.42 2.10
N ASN A 233 2.29 -13.12 3.22
CA ASN A 233 1.88 -11.76 3.52
C ASN A 233 3.04 -11.01 4.20
N PHE A 234 2.89 -9.72 4.49
CA PHE A 234 3.99 -8.92 5.06
C PHE A 234 4.52 -9.48 6.38
N GLU A 235 3.64 -9.93 7.28
CA GLU A 235 3.98 -10.44 8.60
C GLU A 235 4.86 -11.70 8.53
N ASP A 236 4.65 -12.55 7.52
CA ASP A 236 5.45 -13.76 7.27
C ASP A 236 6.92 -13.43 6.96
N THR A 237 7.18 -12.22 6.43
CA THR A 237 8.53 -11.79 6.05
C THR A 237 9.42 -11.51 7.27
N GLY A 238 8.82 -11.20 8.42
CA GLY A 238 9.53 -10.76 9.61
C GLY A 238 10.11 -9.34 9.53
N LEU A 239 9.92 -8.62 8.42
CA LEU A 239 10.44 -7.26 8.24
C LEU A 239 9.66 -6.26 9.10
N PRO A 240 10.30 -5.17 9.54
CA PRO A 240 9.58 -4.11 10.24
C PRO A 240 8.64 -3.36 9.27
N TRP A 241 7.46 -2.98 9.76
CA TRP A 241 6.55 -2.11 9.03
C TRP A 241 6.83 -0.65 9.40
N VAL A 242 7.27 0.13 8.41
CA VAL A 242 7.23 1.59 8.49
C VAL A 242 5.92 2.04 7.85
N PRO A 243 5.10 2.89 8.51
CA PRO A 243 3.86 3.41 7.93
C PRO A 243 4.08 3.90 6.50
N THR A 244 3.36 3.32 5.54
CA THR A 244 3.52 3.70 4.14
C THR A 244 2.82 5.03 3.85
N SER A 245 1.84 5.41 4.67
CA SER A 245 1.22 6.73 4.75
C SER A 245 0.61 6.91 6.15
N PRO A 246 0.17 8.13 6.55
CA PRO A 246 -0.44 8.35 7.86
C PRO A 246 -1.64 7.45 8.17
N HIS A 247 -2.39 7.02 7.14
CA HIS A 247 -3.57 6.16 7.29
C HIS A 247 -3.31 4.68 7.02
N ILE A 248 -2.07 4.27 6.71
CA ILE A 248 -1.63 2.87 6.68
C ILE A 248 -0.56 2.65 7.78
N PRO A 249 -0.92 2.80 9.06
CA PRO A 249 0.04 2.76 10.17
C PRO A 249 0.61 1.37 10.44
N PHE A 250 -0.09 0.31 10.05
CA PHE A 250 0.30 -1.08 10.31
C PHE A 250 0.26 -1.92 9.03
N ALA A 251 1.02 -3.02 9.00
CA ALA A 251 1.05 -3.94 7.87
C ALA A 251 -0.35 -4.47 7.51
N HIS A 252 -1.16 -4.81 8.51
CA HIS A 252 -2.54 -5.26 8.28
C HIS A 252 -3.43 -4.14 7.72
N SER A 253 -3.15 -2.86 7.94
CA SER A 253 -3.91 -1.75 7.37
C SER A 253 -3.87 -1.78 5.83
N ALA A 254 -2.78 -2.32 5.24
CA ALA A 254 -2.70 -2.54 3.79
C ALA A 254 -3.82 -3.47 3.28
N TYR A 255 -4.28 -4.41 4.11
CA TYR A 255 -5.32 -5.37 3.74
C TYR A 255 -6.68 -4.69 3.66
N PHE A 256 -6.89 -3.67 4.50
CA PHE A 256 -8.16 -2.98 4.63
C PHE A 256 -8.27 -1.78 3.69
N TYR A 257 -7.15 -1.19 3.24
CA TYR A 257 -7.20 -0.16 2.20
C TYR A 257 -8.07 -0.56 0.99
N PRO A 258 -7.91 -1.73 0.34
CA PRO A 258 -8.79 -2.11 -0.76
C PRO A 258 -10.22 -2.49 -0.31
N VAL A 259 -10.44 -2.78 0.98
CA VAL A 259 -11.75 -3.16 1.53
C VAL A 259 -12.73 -2.00 1.51
N SER A 260 -12.24 -0.77 1.69
CA SER A 260 -13.09 0.43 1.85
C SER A 260 -12.61 1.66 1.07
N GLY A 261 -11.42 1.62 0.47
CA GLY A 261 -10.77 2.79 -0.13
C GLY A 261 -11.51 3.41 -1.31
N ILE A 262 -12.16 2.62 -2.17
CA ILE A 262 -12.92 3.15 -3.33
C ILE A 262 -14.13 3.95 -2.83
N MET A 263 -14.89 3.40 -1.88
CA MET A 263 -16.00 4.13 -1.26
C MET A 263 -15.51 5.32 -0.42
N GLY A 264 -14.35 5.19 0.21
CA GLY A 264 -13.68 6.28 0.93
C GLY A 264 -13.49 7.55 0.10
N GLU A 265 -13.29 7.41 -1.21
CA GLU A 265 -13.22 8.57 -2.11
C GLU A 265 -14.50 9.39 -2.13
N LEU A 266 -15.65 8.87 -1.73
CA LEU A 266 -16.90 9.64 -1.74
C LEU A 266 -17.05 10.55 -0.50
N GLY A 267 -16.33 10.25 0.58
CA GLY A 267 -16.45 10.99 1.85
C GLY A 267 -17.86 10.93 2.47
N TYR A 268 -18.67 9.92 2.11
CA TYR A 268 -20.09 9.83 2.47
C TYR A 268 -20.33 9.08 3.79
N MET A 269 -19.68 7.94 3.96
CA MET A 269 -19.64 7.18 5.22
C MET A 269 -18.22 7.24 5.77
N SER A 270 -18.08 7.17 7.09
CA SER A 270 -16.77 7.02 7.71
C SER A 270 -16.26 5.61 7.42
N ILE A 271 -15.08 5.54 6.81
CA ILE A 271 -14.32 4.29 6.62
C ILE A 271 -13.25 4.10 7.70
N GLY A 272 -13.35 4.84 8.82
CA GLY A 272 -12.38 4.82 9.91
C GLY A 272 -11.18 5.76 9.73
N VAL A 273 -10.97 6.34 8.55
CA VAL A 273 -10.08 7.51 8.39
C VAL A 273 -10.71 8.68 9.16
N GLY A 274 -9.97 9.26 10.11
CA GLY A 274 -10.55 10.13 11.12
C GLY A 274 -10.73 9.48 12.50
N TYR A 275 -10.57 8.16 12.59
CA TYR A 275 -10.64 7.35 13.80
C TYR A 275 -9.38 6.46 13.92
N THR A 276 -9.32 5.59 14.93
CA THR A 276 -8.15 4.72 15.20
C THR A 276 -8.15 3.40 14.43
N LEU A 277 -9.10 3.23 13.51
CA LEU A 277 -9.30 2.00 12.72
C LEU A 277 -9.41 2.34 11.21
N PRO A 278 -8.41 3.02 10.62
CA PRO A 278 -8.47 3.46 9.24
C PRO A 278 -8.67 2.26 8.30
N PHE A 279 -9.66 2.38 7.43
CA PHE A 279 -10.10 1.40 6.44
C PHE A 279 -10.79 0.12 6.96
N GLU A 280 -10.76 -0.13 8.28
CA GLU A 280 -11.24 -1.37 8.92
C GLU A 280 -12.74 -1.38 9.24
N MET A 281 -13.48 -0.35 8.85
CA MET A 281 -14.85 -0.17 9.29
C MET A 281 -15.68 0.65 8.29
N PHE A 282 -16.99 0.63 8.49
CA PHE A 282 -17.95 1.49 7.79
C PHE A 282 -18.99 1.99 8.79
N ALA A 283 -19.21 3.31 8.84
CA ALA A 283 -20.13 3.91 9.80
C ALA A 283 -20.76 5.22 9.31
N ALA A 284 -21.96 5.52 9.82
CA ALA A 284 -22.67 6.79 9.61
C ALA A 284 -23.62 7.07 10.79
N GLU A 285 -24.11 8.31 10.92
CA GLU A 285 -25.06 8.70 11.98
C GLU A 285 -26.41 7.97 11.88
N TRP A 286 -26.82 7.64 10.65
CA TRP A 286 -28.13 7.04 10.34
C TRP A 286 -28.14 5.51 10.45
N ILE A 287 -27.01 4.87 10.71
CA ILE A 287 -26.91 3.41 10.82
C ILE A 287 -27.37 2.93 12.20
N ASN A 288 -28.07 1.79 12.23
CA ASN A 288 -28.20 0.96 13.43
C ASN A 288 -27.14 -0.14 13.38
N ALA A 289 -26.17 -0.13 14.30
CA ALA A 289 -25.01 -1.03 14.24
C ALA A 289 -25.40 -2.52 14.23
N GLU A 290 -26.33 -2.91 15.10
CA GLU A 290 -26.76 -4.30 15.28
C GLU A 290 -27.50 -4.85 14.06
N GLU A 291 -28.43 -4.08 13.52
CA GLU A 291 -29.18 -4.46 12.32
C GLU A 291 -28.24 -4.55 11.11
N PHE A 292 -27.35 -3.57 10.95
CA PHE A 292 -26.41 -3.53 9.83
C PHE A 292 -25.42 -4.70 9.87
N ALA A 293 -24.84 -4.98 11.04
CA ALA A 293 -23.96 -6.14 11.23
C ALA A 293 -24.69 -7.46 10.93
N ARG A 294 -25.93 -7.61 11.39
CA ARG A 294 -26.73 -8.83 11.15
C ARG A 294 -27.01 -9.03 9.67
N ALA A 295 -27.41 -7.99 8.95
CA ALA A 295 -27.70 -8.04 7.53
C ALA A 295 -26.44 -8.34 6.70
N LEU A 296 -25.30 -7.74 7.05
CA LEU A 296 -24.02 -8.03 6.39
C LEU A 296 -23.53 -9.46 6.63
N ASN A 297 -23.58 -9.93 7.88
CA ASN A 297 -23.21 -11.31 8.20
C ASN A 297 -24.15 -12.34 7.52
N ALA A 298 -25.42 -11.98 7.28
CA ALA A 298 -26.35 -12.83 6.54
C ALA A 298 -25.92 -13.07 5.07
N LYS A 299 -25.06 -12.22 4.50
CA LYS A 299 -24.48 -12.45 3.16
C LYS A 299 -23.42 -13.56 3.14
N ARG A 300 -22.92 -13.99 4.31
CA ARG A 300 -21.94 -15.09 4.46
C ARG A 300 -20.71 -14.94 3.56
N LEU A 301 -20.16 -13.72 3.51
CA LEU A 301 -18.96 -13.43 2.71
C LEU A 301 -17.78 -14.31 3.19
N PRO A 302 -17.12 -15.07 2.30
CA PRO A 302 -16.05 -15.97 2.70
C PRO A 302 -14.90 -15.25 3.43
N GLY A 303 -14.52 -15.73 4.60
CA GLY A 303 -13.38 -15.21 5.35
C GLY A 303 -13.59 -13.81 5.96
N VAL A 304 -14.83 -13.33 6.06
CA VAL A 304 -15.18 -12.01 6.61
C VAL A 304 -16.24 -12.15 7.70
N THR A 305 -16.15 -11.35 8.74
CA THR A 305 -17.17 -11.20 9.78
C THR A 305 -17.31 -9.73 10.14
N PHE A 306 -18.54 -9.28 10.34
CA PHE A 306 -18.85 -7.89 10.70
C PHE A 306 -19.27 -7.81 12.16
N ARG A 307 -18.60 -6.95 12.94
CA ARG A 307 -18.93 -6.68 14.35
C ARG A 307 -19.59 -5.31 14.46
N PRO A 308 -20.73 -5.16 15.14
CA PRO A 308 -21.32 -3.84 15.38
C PRO A 308 -20.33 -2.95 16.17
N ILE A 309 -20.28 -1.66 15.81
CA ILE A 309 -19.44 -0.66 16.49
C ILE A 309 -20.17 0.68 16.63
N HIS A 310 -19.91 1.35 17.75
CA HIS A 310 -20.31 2.73 18.03
C HIS A 310 -19.04 3.55 18.23
N LEU A 311 -18.96 4.72 17.61
CA LEU A 311 -17.75 5.53 17.65
C LEU A 311 -18.06 7.02 17.51
N LYS A 312 -17.03 7.83 17.73
CA LYS A 312 -17.04 9.27 17.49
C LYS A 312 -15.70 9.64 16.83
N PRO A 313 -15.66 9.90 15.51
CA PRO A 313 -14.44 10.29 14.81
C PRO A 313 -13.79 11.55 15.40
N TYR A 314 -12.45 11.56 15.42
CA TYR A 314 -11.63 12.68 15.93
C TYR A 314 -11.44 13.79 14.90
N TYR A 315 -11.41 13.43 13.61
CA TYR A 315 -11.28 14.34 12.46
C TYR A 315 -11.93 13.70 11.22
N SER A 316 -11.92 14.40 10.07
CA SER A 316 -12.48 13.92 8.79
C SER A 316 -14.00 13.63 8.87
N VAL A 317 -14.49 12.65 8.08
CA VAL A 317 -15.92 12.32 7.96
C VAL A 317 -16.52 11.97 9.33
N GLY A 318 -17.53 12.73 9.73
CA GLY A 318 -18.26 12.51 10.98
C GLY A 318 -17.57 13.08 12.23
N GLN A 319 -16.59 13.97 12.07
CA GLN A 319 -15.90 14.61 13.20
C GLN A 319 -16.88 15.13 14.26
N GLY A 320 -16.72 14.67 15.49
CA GLY A 320 -17.51 15.16 16.63
C GLY A 320 -18.90 14.52 16.80
N SER A 321 -19.39 13.78 15.80
CA SER A 321 -20.70 13.13 15.81
C SER A 321 -20.66 11.68 16.28
N ASN A 322 -21.76 11.19 16.84
CA ASN A 322 -21.91 9.79 17.21
C ASN A 322 -22.30 8.97 15.98
N PHE A 323 -21.43 8.06 15.58
CA PHE A 323 -21.59 7.18 14.44
C PHE A 323 -21.82 5.74 14.91
N GLN A 324 -22.58 5.00 14.14
CA GLN A 324 -22.78 3.56 14.29
C GLN A 324 -22.41 2.85 13.01
N GLY A 325 -22.06 1.58 13.09
CA GLY A 325 -21.61 0.85 11.92
C GLY A 325 -21.09 -0.54 12.21
N VAL A 326 -20.17 -0.97 11.36
CA VAL A 326 -19.49 -2.26 11.48
C VAL A 326 -17.97 -2.10 11.45
N GLN A 327 -17.29 -2.85 12.31
CA GLN A 327 -15.87 -3.18 12.13
C GLN A 327 -15.77 -4.51 11.38
N ILE A 328 -14.78 -4.62 10.52
CA ILE A 328 -14.57 -5.76 9.65
C ILE A 328 -13.45 -6.63 10.23
N TYR A 329 -13.72 -7.91 10.41
CA TYR A 329 -12.73 -8.91 10.79
C TYR A 329 -12.48 -9.85 9.61
N LEU A 330 -11.23 -9.93 9.18
CA LEU A 330 -10.79 -10.92 8.19
C LEU A 330 -10.49 -12.24 8.91
N THR A 331 -11.49 -13.12 8.99
CA THR A 331 -11.36 -14.46 9.58
C THR A 331 -10.65 -15.46 8.65
N GLY A 332 -10.53 -15.10 7.36
CA GLY A 332 -9.86 -15.92 6.35
C GLY A 332 -9.34 -15.08 5.18
N PHE A 333 -8.16 -14.46 5.34
CA PHE A 333 -7.58 -13.54 4.35
C PHE A 333 -7.53 -14.13 2.94
N ARG A 334 -7.15 -15.41 2.77
CA ARG A 334 -7.03 -16.04 1.46
C ARG A 334 -8.38 -16.20 0.75
N GLN A 335 -9.46 -16.41 1.51
CA GLN A 335 -10.81 -16.60 0.95
C GLN A 335 -11.52 -15.26 0.71
N ALA A 336 -11.24 -14.25 1.53
CA ALA A 336 -11.88 -12.94 1.44
C ALA A 336 -11.55 -12.24 0.10
N ARG A 337 -12.57 -11.84 -0.65
CA ARG A 337 -12.42 -10.91 -1.77
C ARG A 337 -12.48 -9.50 -1.20
N LEU A 338 -11.31 -8.86 -1.07
CA LEU A 338 -11.15 -7.67 -0.25
C LEU A 338 -11.94 -6.51 -0.85
N SER A 339 -11.73 -6.25 -2.14
CA SER A 339 -12.31 -5.10 -2.84
C SER A 339 -13.83 -5.18 -3.02
N ASP A 340 -14.40 -6.39 -3.03
CA ASP A 340 -15.83 -6.63 -3.15
C ASP A 340 -16.62 -6.14 -1.91
N ILE A 341 -15.98 -6.09 -0.73
CA ILE A 341 -16.65 -5.85 0.56
C ILE A 341 -17.37 -4.50 0.59
N GLN A 342 -16.74 -3.40 0.13
CA GLN A 342 -17.40 -2.09 0.10
C GLN A 342 -18.69 -2.09 -0.72
N PHE A 343 -18.74 -2.81 -1.84
CA PHE A 343 -19.94 -2.87 -2.67
C PHE A 343 -21.07 -3.64 -1.98
N HIS A 344 -20.74 -4.72 -1.25
CA HIS A 344 -21.71 -5.41 -0.39
C HIS A 344 -22.19 -4.53 0.77
N VAL A 345 -21.32 -3.71 1.36
CA VAL A 345 -21.68 -2.74 2.39
C VAL A 345 -22.62 -1.68 1.84
N MET A 346 -22.32 -1.12 0.66
CA MET A 346 -23.17 -0.16 -0.03
C MET A 346 -24.52 -0.76 -0.42
N GLU A 347 -24.54 -2.03 -0.86
CA GLU A 347 -25.78 -2.76 -1.17
C GLU A 347 -26.66 -2.93 0.06
N VAL A 348 -26.10 -3.41 1.18
CA VAL A 348 -26.88 -3.59 2.42
C VAL A 348 -27.33 -2.25 2.99
N ALA A 349 -26.49 -1.21 2.91
CA ALA A 349 -26.88 0.13 3.32
C ALA A 349 -28.07 0.65 2.51
N ALA A 350 -28.06 0.47 1.18
CA ALA A 350 -29.19 0.86 0.32
C ALA A 350 -30.47 0.06 0.59
N GLN A 351 -30.35 -1.20 1.04
CA GLN A 351 -31.49 -2.06 1.40
C GLN A 351 -32.14 -1.64 2.72
N LEU A 352 -31.33 -1.38 3.75
CA LEU A 352 -31.82 -0.99 5.08
C LEU A 352 -32.23 0.48 5.15
N TYR A 353 -31.56 1.34 4.37
CA TYR A 353 -31.74 2.80 4.40
C TYR A 353 -31.91 3.36 2.97
N PRO A 354 -33.07 3.14 2.34
CA PRO A 354 -33.28 3.51 0.92
C PRO A 354 -33.19 5.01 0.62
N ASP A 355 -33.33 5.87 1.63
CA ASP A 355 -33.18 7.34 1.57
C ASP A 355 -31.77 7.81 1.95
N LYS A 356 -30.80 6.88 1.96
CA LYS A 356 -29.36 7.08 2.25
C LYS A 356 -28.46 6.38 1.24
N LYS A 357 -29.00 6.13 0.04
CA LYS A 357 -28.26 5.53 -1.07
C LYS A 357 -27.04 6.37 -1.43
N VAL A 358 -25.89 5.71 -1.52
CA VAL A 358 -24.59 6.39 -1.65
C VAL A 358 -24.55 7.34 -2.84
N PHE A 359 -24.94 6.89 -4.04
CA PHE A 359 -24.84 7.71 -5.24
C PHE A 359 -25.97 8.73 -5.41
N ASP A 360 -27.01 8.68 -4.57
CA ASP A 360 -28.08 9.68 -4.54
C ASP A 360 -27.72 10.86 -3.59
N HIS A 361 -26.76 10.66 -2.68
CA HIS A 361 -26.45 11.62 -1.60
C HIS A 361 -24.98 12.00 -1.45
N ALA A 362 -24.04 11.20 -1.96
CA ALA A 362 -22.63 11.58 -2.01
C ALA A 362 -22.42 12.75 -2.97
N SER A 363 -21.39 13.56 -2.73
CA SER A 363 -21.12 14.73 -3.57
C SER A 363 -20.72 14.32 -4.99
N GLU A 364 -21.45 14.80 -5.99
CA GLU A 364 -21.21 14.47 -7.41
C GLU A 364 -19.78 14.84 -7.87
N ASN A 365 -19.16 15.85 -7.25
CA ASN A 365 -17.77 16.23 -7.56
C ASN A 365 -16.72 15.16 -7.19
N ARG A 366 -17.10 14.14 -6.41
CA ARG A 366 -16.25 13.00 -6.05
C ARG A 366 -16.41 11.81 -6.99
N PHE A 367 -17.42 11.80 -7.86
CA PHE A 367 -17.74 10.68 -8.73
C PHE A 367 -16.63 10.39 -9.73
N ASP A 368 -16.02 11.42 -10.31
CA ASP A 368 -14.87 11.27 -11.21
C ASP A 368 -13.68 10.59 -10.51
N MET A 369 -13.42 10.90 -9.23
CA MET A 369 -12.36 10.24 -8.47
C MET A 369 -12.71 8.77 -8.18
N PHE A 370 -13.97 8.50 -7.82
CA PHE A 370 -14.46 7.13 -7.63
C PHE A 370 -14.27 6.30 -8.90
N ASP A 371 -14.59 6.85 -10.06
CA ASP A 371 -14.46 6.16 -11.35
C ASP A 371 -13.01 5.95 -11.74
N LYS A 372 -12.14 6.95 -11.52
CA LYS A 372 -10.69 6.82 -11.73
C LYS A 372 -10.09 5.72 -10.86
N VAL A 373 -10.40 5.71 -9.55
CA VAL A 373 -9.93 4.65 -8.64
C VAL A 373 -10.48 3.28 -9.05
N SER A 374 -11.74 3.21 -9.50
CA SER A 374 -12.36 1.99 -10.05
C SER A 374 -11.79 1.59 -11.41
N GLY A 375 -11.19 2.53 -12.15
CA GLY A 375 -10.63 2.33 -13.49
C GLY A 375 -11.68 2.28 -14.60
N SER A 376 -12.93 2.63 -14.31
CA SER A 376 -14.08 2.68 -15.22
C SER A 376 -15.27 3.33 -14.51
N ASP A 377 -16.07 4.11 -15.24
CA ASP A 377 -17.36 4.64 -14.73
C ASP A 377 -18.46 3.57 -14.72
N PHE A 378 -18.29 2.45 -15.44
CA PHE A 378 -19.25 1.35 -15.48
C PHE A 378 -19.62 0.89 -14.06
N ILE A 379 -18.64 0.83 -13.16
CA ILE A 379 -18.86 0.40 -11.77
C ILE A 379 -19.87 1.30 -11.06
N ARG A 380 -19.68 2.62 -11.13
CA ARG A 380 -20.61 3.58 -10.50
C ARG A 380 -21.96 3.59 -11.22
N LEU A 381 -21.94 3.70 -12.55
CA LEU A 381 -23.15 3.86 -13.37
C LEU A 381 -24.07 2.64 -13.31
N GLU A 382 -23.51 1.44 -13.28
CA GLU A 382 -24.30 0.21 -13.21
C GLU A 382 -24.74 -0.08 -11.77
N PHE A 383 -23.85 0.10 -10.79
CA PHE A 383 -24.21 -0.08 -9.39
C PHE A 383 -25.31 0.90 -8.95
N SER A 384 -25.29 2.16 -9.38
CA SER A 384 -26.28 3.17 -8.97
C SER A 384 -27.70 2.89 -9.45
N LYS A 385 -27.91 2.06 -10.49
CA LYS A 385 -29.26 1.72 -10.97
C LYS A 385 -30.08 0.98 -9.91
N ASN A 386 -29.49 -0.06 -9.33
CA ASN A 386 -30.21 -0.99 -8.44
C ASN A 386 -29.51 -1.22 -7.09
N HIS A 387 -28.30 -0.69 -6.91
CA HIS A 387 -27.50 -0.80 -5.69
C HIS A 387 -27.20 -2.25 -5.29
N ARG A 388 -26.91 -3.09 -6.29
CA ARG A 388 -26.63 -4.52 -6.11
C ARG A 388 -25.27 -4.85 -6.69
N PHE A 389 -24.41 -5.50 -5.89
CA PHE A 389 -23.09 -5.90 -6.36
C PHE A 389 -23.17 -6.92 -7.52
N ALA A 390 -24.21 -7.74 -7.54
CA ALA A 390 -24.44 -8.73 -8.59
C ALA A 390 -24.46 -8.13 -10.01
N GLU A 391 -24.89 -6.87 -10.17
CA GLU A 391 -24.97 -6.21 -11.48
C GLU A 391 -23.59 -5.79 -12.01
N ILE A 392 -22.62 -5.58 -11.11
CA ILE A 392 -21.25 -5.18 -11.47
C ILE A 392 -20.22 -6.30 -11.31
N GLN A 393 -20.57 -7.40 -10.65
CA GLN A 393 -19.61 -8.46 -10.29
C GLN A 393 -18.93 -9.08 -11.52
N SER A 394 -19.67 -9.35 -12.58
CA SER A 394 -19.12 -9.91 -13.82
C SER A 394 -18.12 -8.95 -14.47
N TYR A 395 -18.40 -7.64 -14.41
CA TYR A 395 -17.49 -6.61 -14.90
C TYR A 395 -16.24 -6.47 -14.03
N TRP A 396 -16.41 -6.41 -12.72
CA TRP A 396 -15.32 -6.28 -11.75
C TRP A 396 -14.33 -7.45 -11.84
N THR A 397 -14.81 -8.65 -12.17
CA THR A 397 -14.00 -9.87 -12.23
C THR A 397 -13.51 -10.24 -13.63
N LYS A 398 -13.96 -9.53 -14.69
CA LYS A 398 -13.77 -9.92 -16.10
C LYS A 398 -12.31 -10.15 -16.51
N ASP A 399 -11.38 -9.40 -15.90
CA ASP A 399 -9.97 -9.38 -16.31
C ASP A 399 -9.05 -10.22 -15.42
N GLU A 400 -9.53 -10.73 -14.28
CA GLU A 400 -8.68 -11.33 -13.25
C GLU A 400 -7.92 -12.55 -13.77
N GLU A 401 -8.60 -13.46 -14.47
CA GLU A 401 -7.97 -14.69 -14.97
C GLU A 401 -6.95 -14.39 -16.09
N ALA A 402 -7.31 -13.50 -17.01
CA ALA A 402 -6.43 -13.07 -18.09
C ALA A 402 -5.16 -12.42 -17.52
N PHE A 403 -5.32 -11.54 -16.53
CA PHE A 403 -4.19 -10.89 -15.87
C PHE A 403 -3.32 -11.87 -15.07
N ARG A 404 -3.91 -12.87 -14.39
CA ARG A 404 -3.15 -13.94 -13.74
C ARG A 404 -2.32 -14.75 -14.74
N LYS A 405 -2.81 -14.99 -15.96
CA LYS A 405 -2.04 -15.66 -17.02
C LYS A 405 -0.90 -14.76 -17.53
N LEU A 406 -1.19 -13.48 -17.74
CA LEU A 406 -0.21 -12.50 -18.20
C LEU A 406 0.94 -12.31 -17.21
N SER A 407 0.60 -12.07 -15.94
CA SER A 407 1.54 -11.75 -14.87
C SER A 407 2.59 -12.83 -14.62
N LYS A 408 2.27 -14.11 -14.88
CA LYS A 408 3.22 -15.23 -14.77
C LYS A 408 4.49 -15.06 -15.60
N LYS A 409 4.43 -14.33 -16.71
CA LYS A 409 5.60 -14.04 -17.55
C LYS A 409 6.67 -13.22 -16.81
N TYR A 410 6.23 -12.44 -15.83
CA TYR A 410 7.04 -11.45 -15.11
C TYR A 410 7.35 -11.85 -13.67
N TYR A 411 6.92 -13.04 -13.22
CA TYR A 411 7.17 -13.48 -11.86
C TYR A 411 8.67 -13.68 -11.60
N LEU A 412 9.16 -12.98 -10.58
CA LEU A 412 10.52 -13.14 -10.07
C LEU A 412 10.55 -14.17 -8.92
N TYR A 413 9.38 -14.48 -8.36
CA TYR A 413 9.23 -15.31 -7.17
C TYR A 413 8.19 -16.41 -7.36
N ARG A 414 8.31 -17.49 -6.57
CA ARG A 414 7.40 -18.65 -6.58
C ARG A 414 6.36 -18.60 -5.48
#